data_AF-A0A4U7D6R9-F1
#
_entry.id   AF-A0A4U7D6R9-F1
#
_cell.length_a   1.000
_cell.length_b   1.000
_cell.length_c   1.000
_cell.angle_alpha   90.00
_cell.angle_beta   90.00
_cell.angle_gamma   90.00
#
_symmetry.space_group_name_H-M   'P 1'
#
loop_
_entity.id
_entity.type
_entity.pdbx_description
1 polymer ?
#
loop_
_entity_poly.entity_id
_entity_poly.type
_entity_poly.pdbx_seq_one_letter_code
_entity_poly.pdbx_strand_id
1 'polypeptide(L)'
;MPEENEFSYSGYLIFNSVLEFEDNSNIYSDDSVTTVESEIDDDLDEFEPGSVSHPGDGFELLSIRDYIRDDEDVDEELEALADDLLGIRYQYETFIEKEAEVNGERQIVQIPTINDVDAYWVHPEFIALRGQKGEMESAKERLQRVLSTGVLLREIQFDADFLLWLFYKYRTDDDPTSSLGIRKLTDSEAKGREDYFGRSNIVSDSQNLGQSTPLLIGILRQKSVSMLEGFFTMDDTQIAAKIEKTKIHVKASKGAISETTNDTLRIALAIKFVRELVKLYEHWESLDPVDKYPPFEFFEGIYEECKDQGVRIDTIPDTLLSRFANLRDEPPSEWNVGI
;
A
#
# COMPACT_ATOMS: atom_id res chain seq x y z
N MET A 1 28.86 25.26 10.84
CA MET A 1 29.03 24.18 9.86
C MET A 1 27.71 23.45 9.88
N PRO A 2 26.95 23.42 8.78
CA PRO A 2 25.74 22.61 8.76
C PRO A 2 26.14 21.16 9.03
N GLU A 3 25.45 20.52 9.95
CA GLU A 3 25.58 19.09 10.25
C GLU A 3 25.32 18.29 8.98
N GLU A 4 25.99 17.14 8.84
CA GLU A 4 25.91 16.25 7.67
C GLU A 4 24.45 16.05 7.24
N ASN A 5 24.17 16.25 5.94
CA ASN A 5 22.85 16.08 5.36
C ASN A 5 22.43 14.60 5.51
N GLU A 6 21.66 14.28 6.55
CA GLU A 6 20.99 12.99 6.67
C GLU A 6 19.70 13.03 5.84
N PHE A 7 19.40 11.97 5.09
CA PHE A 7 18.09 11.84 4.45
C PHE A 7 17.00 11.82 5.54
N SER A 8 15.95 12.60 5.35
CA SER A 8 14.81 12.58 6.26
C SER A 8 13.50 12.73 5.52
N TYR A 9 12.45 12.23 6.16
CA TYR A 9 11.11 12.24 5.61
C TYR A 9 10.10 12.61 6.71
N SER A 10 9.01 13.31 6.37
CA SER A 10 8.08 13.85 7.39
C SER A 10 6.94 12.86 7.70
N GLY A 11 6.62 12.56 8.95
CA GLY A 11 5.43 11.77 9.31
C GLY A 11 5.58 10.24 9.12
N TYR A 12 4.54 9.57 8.60
CA TYR A 12 4.45 8.10 8.56
C TYR A 12 4.71 7.53 7.16
N LEU A 13 5.21 6.29 7.09
CA LEU A 13 5.40 5.53 5.84
C LEU A 13 4.06 4.99 5.32
N ILE A 14 3.22 5.93 4.88
CA ILE A 14 1.89 5.67 4.32
C ILE A 14 1.93 5.99 2.83
N PHE A 15 1.93 4.94 2.03
CA PHE A 15 1.77 5.01 0.58
C PHE A 15 0.27 5.01 0.29
N ASN A 16 -0.28 6.15 -0.09
CA ASN A 16 -1.72 6.31 -0.35
C ASN A 16 -2.10 5.99 -1.80
N SER A 17 -1.11 5.72 -2.66
CA SER A 17 -1.30 5.24 -4.02
C SER A 17 -0.05 4.49 -4.48
N VAL A 18 -0.24 3.47 -5.32
CA VAL A 18 0.81 2.80 -6.08
C VAL A 18 0.37 2.82 -7.53
N LEU A 19 1.22 3.34 -8.41
CA LEU A 19 0.94 3.54 -9.82
C LEU A 19 1.81 2.60 -10.64
N GLU A 20 1.21 1.92 -11.60
CA GLU A 20 1.91 1.12 -12.60
C GLU A 20 1.70 1.74 -13.99
N PHE A 21 2.56 1.35 -14.93
CA PHE A 21 2.46 1.79 -16.31
C PHE A 21 1.38 0.99 -17.04
N GLU A 22 0.52 1.65 -17.82
CA GLU A 22 -0.36 0.92 -18.75
C GLU A 22 0.48 0.20 -19.82
N ASP A 23 0.04 -0.97 -20.26
CA ASP A 23 0.76 -1.87 -21.18
C ASP A 23 1.45 -1.12 -22.34
N ASN A 24 2.78 -1.26 -22.43
CA ASN A 24 3.66 -0.65 -23.44
C ASN A 24 3.69 0.89 -23.46
N SER A 25 3.19 1.57 -22.42
CA SER A 25 3.30 3.03 -22.30
C SER A 25 4.60 3.49 -21.66
N ASN A 26 5.33 2.62 -20.96
CA ASN A 26 6.60 3.01 -20.36
C ASN A 26 7.70 3.13 -21.43
N ILE A 27 7.83 4.33 -22.01
CA ILE A 27 8.88 4.67 -22.98
C ILE A 27 10.29 4.54 -22.39
N TYR A 28 10.41 4.62 -21.07
CA TYR A 28 11.66 4.53 -20.33
C TYR A 28 12.03 3.09 -19.95
N SER A 29 11.25 2.09 -20.36
CA SER A 29 11.41 0.71 -19.87
C SER A 29 12.79 0.09 -20.13
N ASP A 30 13.47 0.51 -21.19
CA ASP A 30 14.81 0.03 -21.55
C ASP A 30 15.95 0.95 -21.07
N ASP A 31 15.62 2.11 -20.48
CA ASP A 31 16.60 3.11 -20.03
C ASP A 31 17.11 2.80 -18.63
N SER A 32 18.32 3.25 -18.30
CA SER A 32 18.78 3.21 -16.91
C SER A 32 18.10 4.30 -16.09
N VAL A 33 17.92 4.08 -14.79
CA VAL A 33 17.40 5.11 -13.86
C VAL A 33 18.14 6.43 -13.98
N THR A 34 19.47 6.41 -14.12
CA THR A 34 20.28 7.62 -14.30
C THR A 34 19.96 8.39 -15.59
N THR A 35 19.55 7.68 -16.65
CA THR A 35 19.12 8.30 -17.91
C THR A 35 17.76 8.95 -17.72
N VAL A 36 16.82 8.22 -17.11
CA VAL A 36 15.47 8.71 -16.79
C VAL A 36 15.51 9.91 -15.86
N GLU A 37 16.34 9.87 -14.82
CA GLU A 37 16.58 10.97 -13.88
C GLU A 37 17.04 12.24 -14.63
N SER A 38 18.02 12.12 -15.53
CA SER A 38 18.50 13.24 -16.33
C SER A 38 17.46 13.80 -17.30
N GLU A 39 16.63 12.95 -17.90
CA GLU A 39 15.59 13.41 -18.83
C GLU A 39 14.45 14.12 -18.10
N ILE A 40 14.12 13.67 -16.89
CA ILE A 40 13.07 14.25 -16.08
C ILE A 40 13.53 15.53 -15.40
N ASP A 41 14.80 15.61 -14.94
CA ASP A 41 15.35 16.81 -14.30
C ASP A 41 15.18 18.06 -15.17
N ASP A 42 15.36 17.92 -16.49
CA ASP A 42 15.18 19.01 -17.46
C ASP A 42 13.71 19.48 -17.58
N ASP A 43 12.74 18.63 -17.25
CA ASP A 43 11.30 18.88 -17.37
C ASP A 43 10.61 19.21 -16.03
N LEU A 44 11.31 19.08 -14.89
CA LEU A 44 10.79 19.38 -13.56
C LEU A 44 10.86 20.88 -13.26
N ASP A 45 9.71 21.52 -13.10
CA ASP A 45 9.64 22.87 -12.53
C ASP A 45 10.09 22.84 -11.05
N GLU A 46 11.22 23.47 -10.72
CA GLU A 46 11.69 23.62 -9.33
C GLU A 46 10.63 24.32 -8.46
N PHE A 47 10.54 23.94 -7.18
CA PHE A 47 9.61 24.59 -6.26
C PHE A 47 9.95 26.08 -6.05
N GLU A 48 8.99 26.95 -6.39
CA GLU A 48 9.06 28.38 -6.11
C GLU A 48 7.94 28.83 -5.16
N PRO A 49 8.25 29.48 -4.02
CA PRO A 49 7.25 30.07 -3.13
C PRO A 49 6.39 31.11 -3.85
N GLY A 50 5.09 31.08 -3.59
CA GLY A 50 4.10 31.92 -4.24
C GLY A 50 3.44 32.92 -3.29
N SER A 51 2.17 33.20 -3.55
CA SER A 51 1.34 34.13 -2.80
C SER A 51 -0.02 33.52 -2.47
N VAL A 52 -0.78 34.14 -1.58
CA VAL A 52 -2.12 33.64 -1.19
C VAL A 52 -3.04 33.44 -2.39
N SER A 53 -2.96 34.30 -3.41
CA SER A 53 -3.78 34.20 -4.61
C SER A 53 -3.21 33.24 -5.67
N HIS A 54 -1.91 32.93 -5.59
CA HIS A 54 -1.20 32.03 -6.49
C HIS A 54 -0.17 31.25 -5.67
N PRO A 55 -0.59 30.22 -4.90
CA PRO A 55 0.31 29.44 -4.08
C PRO A 55 1.40 28.80 -4.93
N GLY A 56 2.62 28.73 -4.39
CA GLY A 56 3.74 28.11 -5.07
C GLY A 56 3.60 26.59 -5.16
N ASP A 57 4.13 25.99 -6.22
CA ASP A 57 4.32 24.55 -6.35
C ASP A 57 5.52 24.22 -7.24
N GLY A 58 6.00 22.99 -7.16
CA GLY A 58 7.10 22.49 -7.98
C GLY A 58 7.68 21.20 -7.41
N PHE A 59 8.86 20.83 -7.87
CA PHE A 59 9.48 19.55 -7.59
C PHE A 59 10.92 19.66 -7.09
N GLU A 60 11.37 18.58 -6.45
CA GLU A 60 12.74 18.35 -5.99
C GLU A 60 13.11 16.89 -6.28
N LEU A 61 14.23 16.64 -6.96
CA LEU A 61 14.81 15.30 -7.03
C LEU A 61 15.46 14.93 -5.70
N LEU A 62 15.14 13.76 -5.18
CA LEU A 62 15.67 13.26 -3.93
C LEU A 62 16.88 12.38 -4.21
N SER A 63 18.02 12.67 -3.56
CA SER A 63 19.23 11.83 -3.60
C SER A 63 19.10 10.51 -2.82
N ILE A 64 17.90 9.94 -2.72
CA ILE A 64 17.60 8.73 -1.93
C ILE A 64 18.49 7.54 -2.32
N ARG A 65 18.75 7.37 -3.62
CA ARG A 65 19.67 6.34 -4.12
C ARG A 65 21.05 6.45 -3.50
N ASP A 66 21.59 7.66 -3.47
CA ASP A 66 22.94 7.91 -2.97
C ASP A 66 22.98 7.70 -1.45
N TYR A 67 21.94 8.15 -0.73
CA TYR A 67 21.81 7.89 0.70
C TYR A 67 21.73 6.40 1.04
N ILE A 68 21.00 5.59 0.26
CA ILE A 68 20.90 4.15 0.49
C ILE A 68 22.26 3.47 0.24
N ARG A 69 22.96 3.84 -0.82
CA ARG A 69 24.28 3.25 -1.17
C ARG A 69 25.40 3.65 -0.20
N ASP A 70 25.30 4.83 0.40
CA ASP A 70 26.31 5.34 1.34
C ASP A 70 26.05 4.88 2.79
N ASP A 71 24.94 4.18 3.05
CA ASP A 71 24.55 3.72 4.39
C ASP A 71 25.16 2.33 4.70
N GLU A 72 26.02 2.27 5.72
CA GLU A 72 26.74 1.04 6.12
C GLU A 72 25.81 -0.07 6.67
N ASP A 73 24.58 0.27 7.08
CA ASP A 73 23.60 -0.69 7.63
C ASP A 73 22.69 -1.30 6.54
N VAL A 74 22.86 -0.89 5.28
CA VAL A 74 22.12 -1.38 4.12
C VAL A 74 22.78 -2.65 3.55
N ASP A 75 21.98 -3.64 3.18
CA ASP A 75 22.46 -4.89 2.58
C ASP A 75 22.51 -4.84 1.04
N GLU A 76 23.18 -5.83 0.41
CA GLU A 76 23.35 -5.90 -1.05
C GLU A 76 22.02 -5.88 -1.82
N GLU A 77 20.91 -6.35 -1.22
CA GLU A 77 19.61 -6.38 -1.87
C GLU A 77 18.94 -4.98 -1.87
N LEU A 78 19.10 -4.24 -0.79
CA LEU A 78 18.65 -2.85 -0.71
C LEU A 78 19.54 -1.91 -1.54
N GLU A 79 20.84 -2.18 -1.66
CA GLU A 79 21.71 -1.50 -2.62
C GLU A 79 21.24 -1.75 -4.05
N ALA A 80 20.91 -2.99 -4.41
CA ALA A 80 20.36 -3.32 -5.73
C ALA A 80 19.01 -2.64 -5.98
N LEU A 81 18.16 -2.48 -4.96
CA LEU A 81 16.95 -1.66 -5.06
C LEU A 81 17.26 -0.20 -5.36
N ALA A 82 18.32 0.37 -4.75
CA ALA A 82 18.70 1.76 -4.96
C ALA A 82 19.11 2.03 -6.42
N ASP A 83 19.71 1.05 -7.10
CA ASP A 83 20.06 1.14 -8.52
C ASP A 83 18.83 1.37 -9.42
N ASP A 84 17.67 0.86 -9.00
CA ASP A 84 16.37 0.96 -9.67
C ASP A 84 15.51 2.14 -9.14
N LEU A 85 15.98 2.90 -8.15
CA LEU A 85 15.14 3.85 -7.43
C LEU A 85 15.39 5.31 -7.82
N LEU A 86 14.31 5.99 -8.22
CA LEU A 86 14.24 7.43 -8.39
C LEU A 86 13.27 8.04 -7.37
N GLY A 87 13.74 9.02 -6.59
CA GLY A 87 12.91 9.76 -5.65
C GLY A 87 12.58 11.16 -6.18
N ILE A 88 11.30 11.52 -6.19
CA ILE A 88 10.82 12.84 -6.62
C ILE A 88 9.90 13.37 -5.53
N ARG A 89 10.13 14.59 -5.05
CA ARG A 89 9.24 15.25 -4.11
C ARG A 89 8.47 16.35 -4.82
N TYR A 90 7.15 16.26 -4.82
CA TYR A 90 6.27 17.36 -5.21
C TYR A 90 5.96 18.22 -3.99
N GLN A 91 6.27 19.51 -4.04
CA GLN A 91 6.02 20.47 -2.98
C GLN A 91 4.99 21.49 -3.42
N TYR A 92 4.12 21.90 -2.51
CA TYR A 92 3.14 22.94 -2.79
C TYR A 92 2.71 23.71 -1.54
N GLU A 93 2.36 24.98 -1.72
CA GLU A 93 1.96 25.87 -0.65
C GLU A 93 0.44 25.84 -0.41
N THR A 94 0.08 25.85 0.86
CA THR A 94 -1.26 26.24 1.33
C THR A 94 -1.13 27.36 2.35
N PHE A 95 -2.19 28.13 2.56
CA PHE A 95 -2.17 29.24 3.52
C PHE A 95 -3.18 28.98 4.64
N ILE A 96 -2.71 29.04 5.88
CA ILE A 96 -3.57 28.95 7.05
C ILE A 96 -3.80 30.34 7.65
N GLU A 97 -5.03 30.60 8.05
CA GLU A 97 -5.39 31.83 8.77
C GLU A 97 -5.14 31.65 10.27
N LYS A 98 -4.39 32.57 10.87
CA LYS A 98 -4.10 32.57 12.30
C LYS A 98 -4.21 33.97 12.88
N GLU A 99 -4.82 34.10 14.05
CA GLU A 99 -4.78 35.36 14.79
C GLU A 99 -3.35 35.57 15.33
N ALA A 100 -2.73 36.69 14.96
CA ALA A 100 -1.42 37.09 15.43
C ALA A 100 -1.40 38.56 15.80
N GLU A 101 -0.51 38.94 16.73
CA GLU A 101 -0.24 40.33 17.03
C GLU A 101 0.80 40.86 16.04
N VAL A 102 0.41 41.85 15.25
CA VAL A 102 1.31 42.52 14.30
C VAL A 102 1.25 44.00 14.59
N ASN A 103 2.40 44.59 14.90
CA ASN A 103 2.52 46.00 15.29
C ASN A 103 1.62 46.40 16.49
N GLY A 104 1.36 45.49 17.42
CA GLY A 104 0.59 45.76 18.64
C GLY A 104 -0.94 45.63 18.49
N GLU A 105 -1.42 45.26 17.29
CA GLU A 105 -2.83 44.99 17.04
C GLU A 105 -3.03 43.51 16.68
N ARG A 106 -4.14 42.94 17.15
CA ARG A 106 -4.53 41.57 16.79
C ARG A 106 -5.17 41.58 15.42
N GLN A 107 -4.59 40.84 14.48
CA GLN A 107 -5.11 40.66 13.13
C GLN A 107 -5.00 39.21 12.67
N ILE A 108 -5.84 38.84 11.71
CA ILE A 108 -5.72 37.54 11.04
C ILE A 108 -4.58 37.67 10.03
N VAL A 109 -3.55 36.84 10.19
CA VAL A 109 -2.46 36.70 9.24
C VAL A 109 -2.60 35.39 8.48
N GLN A 110 -2.12 35.37 7.25
CA GLN A 110 -2.03 34.16 6.44
C GLN A 110 -0.59 33.66 6.47
N ILE A 111 -0.42 32.43 6.96
CA ILE A 111 0.88 31.80 7.14
C ILE A 111 0.99 30.70 6.08
N PRO A 112 2.00 30.76 5.19
CA PRO A 112 2.24 29.68 4.24
C PRO A 112 2.63 28.40 4.98
N THR A 113 2.12 27.28 4.50
CA THR A 113 2.43 25.93 4.93
C THR A 113 2.83 25.17 3.68
N ILE A 114 4.07 24.68 3.64
CA ILE A 114 4.55 23.82 2.56
C ILE A 114 4.13 22.40 2.89
N ASN A 115 3.51 21.73 1.93
CA ASN A 115 3.11 20.33 1.99
C ASN A 115 3.87 19.57 0.90
N ASP A 116 4.10 18.28 1.14
CA ASP A 116 4.89 17.44 0.26
C ASP A 116 4.20 16.11 -0.05
N VAL A 117 4.44 15.64 -1.27
CA VAL A 117 4.16 14.27 -1.72
C VAL A 117 5.45 13.71 -2.30
N ASP A 118 5.97 12.66 -1.66
CA ASP A 118 7.11 11.91 -2.16
C ASP A 118 6.61 10.84 -3.14
N ALA A 119 7.20 10.78 -4.33
CA ALA A 119 7.03 9.73 -5.32
C ALA A 119 8.32 8.92 -5.41
N TYR A 120 8.22 7.63 -5.11
CA TYR A 120 9.31 6.68 -5.18
C TYR A 120 9.08 5.79 -6.39
N TRP A 121 9.80 6.05 -7.48
CA TRP A 121 9.73 5.27 -8.70
C TRP A 121 10.75 4.15 -8.64
N VAL A 122 10.25 2.93 -8.46
CA VAL A 122 11.01 1.69 -8.66
C VAL A 122 10.95 1.38 -10.15
N HIS A 123 11.95 1.83 -10.89
CA HIS A 123 11.99 1.74 -12.34
C HIS A 123 12.35 0.32 -12.81
N PRO A 124 11.76 -0.18 -13.92
CA PRO A 124 10.66 0.40 -14.69
C PRO A 124 9.27 0.00 -14.15
N GLU A 125 9.20 -0.60 -12.96
CA GLU A 125 8.05 -1.34 -12.43
C GLU A 125 6.86 -0.43 -12.04
N PHE A 126 7.02 0.42 -11.03
CA PHE A 126 5.92 1.21 -10.46
C PHE A 126 6.39 2.48 -9.75
N ILE A 127 5.45 3.36 -9.41
CA ILE A 127 5.65 4.57 -8.62
C ILE A 127 4.79 4.51 -7.35
N ALA A 128 5.41 4.52 -6.17
CA ALA A 128 4.69 4.60 -4.89
C ALA A 128 4.61 6.04 -4.39
N LEU A 129 3.39 6.53 -4.15
CA LEU A 129 3.13 7.89 -3.67
C LEU A 129 2.86 7.92 -2.17
N ARG A 130 3.67 8.70 -1.46
CA ARG A 130 3.59 8.91 -0.02
C ARG A 130 3.31 10.39 0.27
N GLY A 131 2.26 10.65 1.03
CA GLY A 131 1.75 12.01 1.30
C GLY A 131 0.33 11.93 1.84
N GLN A 132 -0.39 13.05 2.02
CA GLN A 132 -1.75 12.96 2.57
C GLN A 132 -2.77 12.53 1.50
N LYS A 133 -3.76 11.73 1.89
CA LYS A 133 -4.78 11.19 0.96
C LYS A 133 -5.49 12.27 0.14
N GLY A 134 -5.74 13.44 0.72
CA GLY A 134 -6.43 14.54 0.04
C GLY A 134 -5.64 15.19 -1.09
N GLU A 135 -4.34 14.90 -1.18
CA GLU A 135 -3.37 15.57 -2.05
C GLU A 135 -2.93 14.67 -3.22
N MET A 136 -3.26 13.37 -3.15
CA MET A 136 -2.79 12.36 -4.10
C MET A 136 -3.24 12.62 -5.52
N GLU A 137 -4.49 13.04 -5.74
CA GLU A 137 -4.99 13.27 -7.11
C GLU A 137 -4.24 14.41 -7.80
N SER A 138 -3.99 15.53 -7.10
CA SER A 138 -3.20 16.63 -7.64
C SER A 138 -1.75 16.21 -7.92
N ALA A 139 -1.14 15.44 -7.02
CA ALA A 139 0.22 14.94 -7.21
C ALA A 139 0.31 13.97 -8.40
N LYS A 140 -0.66 13.06 -8.57
CA LYS A 140 -0.77 12.17 -9.74
C LYS A 140 -0.88 12.96 -11.04
N GLU A 141 -1.78 13.95 -11.09
CA GLU A 141 -1.96 14.80 -12.28
C GLU A 141 -0.70 15.60 -12.63
N ARG A 142 0.07 16.02 -11.62
CA ARG A 142 1.34 16.73 -11.77
C ARG A 142 2.44 15.80 -12.27
N LEU A 143 2.62 14.64 -11.65
CA LEU A 143 3.58 13.61 -12.10
C LEU A 143 3.26 13.12 -13.51
N GLN A 144 1.99 12.82 -13.80
CA GLN A 144 1.54 12.42 -15.13
C GLN A 144 1.85 13.50 -16.18
N ARG A 145 1.88 14.79 -15.79
CA ARG A 145 2.23 15.94 -16.64
C ARG A 145 3.73 16.12 -16.90
N VAL A 146 4.57 15.63 -16.00
CA VAL A 146 6.02 15.63 -16.18
C VAL A 146 6.43 14.45 -17.07
N LEU A 147 5.81 13.29 -16.88
CA LEU A 147 6.16 12.06 -17.61
C LEU A 147 5.58 11.97 -19.05
N SER A 148 4.83 12.99 -19.51
CA SER A 148 3.68 12.85 -20.44
C SER A 148 3.91 12.55 -21.90
N THR A 149 5.12 12.46 -22.44
CA THR A 149 5.26 12.26 -23.89
C THR A 149 5.05 10.81 -24.33
N GLY A 150 4.89 9.86 -23.40
CA GLY A 150 4.53 8.49 -23.70
C GLY A 150 3.99 7.64 -22.54
N VAL A 151 4.16 8.07 -21.30
CA VAL A 151 3.77 7.31 -20.11
C VAL A 151 2.29 7.47 -19.78
N LEU A 152 1.57 6.38 -19.54
CA LEU A 152 0.24 6.36 -18.95
C LEU A 152 0.30 5.61 -17.62
N LEU A 153 -0.14 6.25 -16.54
CA LEU A 153 -0.15 5.65 -15.21
C LEU A 153 -1.56 5.19 -14.82
N ARG A 154 -1.68 3.95 -14.35
CA ARG A 154 -2.89 3.43 -13.70
C ARG A 154 -2.61 3.13 -12.23
N GLU A 155 -3.60 3.34 -11.37
CA GLU A 155 -3.47 3.02 -9.94
C GLU A 155 -3.74 1.53 -9.70
N ILE A 156 -2.80 0.86 -9.04
CA ILE A 156 -2.95 -0.52 -8.57
C ILE A 156 -4.02 -0.54 -7.47
N GLN A 157 -4.99 -1.45 -7.61
CA GLN A 157 -6.06 -1.64 -6.64
C GLN A 157 -6.02 -3.07 -6.09
N PHE A 158 -5.48 -3.25 -4.89
CA PHE A 158 -5.48 -4.53 -4.18
C PHE A 158 -6.92 -4.99 -3.92
N ASP A 159 -7.42 -5.87 -4.78
CA ASP A 159 -8.81 -6.32 -4.77
C ASP A 159 -9.19 -7.01 -3.47
N ALA A 160 -10.47 -6.93 -3.12
CA ALA A 160 -10.99 -7.63 -1.95
C ALA A 160 -10.80 -9.15 -2.02
N ASP A 161 -10.78 -9.72 -3.23
CA ASP A 161 -10.52 -11.14 -3.44
C ASP A 161 -9.04 -11.49 -3.27
N PHE A 162 -8.13 -10.58 -3.63
CA PHE A 162 -6.71 -10.72 -3.29
C PHE A 162 -6.50 -10.69 -1.77
N LEU A 163 -7.13 -9.73 -1.06
CA LEU A 163 -7.05 -9.70 0.41
C LEU A 163 -7.67 -10.95 1.05
N LEU A 164 -8.77 -11.48 0.51
CA LEU A 164 -9.33 -12.75 0.96
C LEU A 164 -8.38 -13.92 0.68
N TRP A 165 -7.69 -13.92 -0.46
CA TRP A 165 -6.69 -14.92 -0.82
C TRP A 165 -5.48 -14.89 0.13
N LEU A 166 -4.97 -13.70 0.50
CA LEU A 166 -3.93 -13.57 1.54
C LEU A 166 -4.40 -14.16 2.88
N PHE A 167 -5.65 -13.89 3.27
CA PHE A 167 -6.22 -14.46 4.49
C PHE A 167 -6.37 -16.00 4.39
N TYR A 168 -6.73 -16.52 3.22
CA TYR A 168 -6.77 -17.96 2.95
C TYR A 168 -5.38 -18.59 3.10
N LYS A 169 -4.36 -18.06 2.42
CA LYS A 169 -2.96 -18.51 2.53
C LYS A 169 -2.46 -18.53 3.97
N TYR A 170 -2.73 -17.46 4.72
CA TYR A 170 -2.44 -17.40 6.15
C TYR A 170 -3.13 -18.51 6.96
N ARG A 171 -4.41 -18.81 6.69
CA ARG A 171 -5.15 -19.86 7.41
C ARG A 171 -4.68 -21.27 7.09
N THR A 172 -4.09 -21.49 5.92
CA THR A 172 -3.57 -22.79 5.50
C THR A 172 -2.09 -23.00 5.80
N ASP A 173 -1.44 -22.03 6.46
CA ASP A 173 0.01 -22.02 6.71
C ASP A 173 0.80 -22.22 5.41
N ASP A 174 0.30 -21.63 4.33
CA ASP A 174 0.89 -21.67 3.00
C ASP A 174 1.44 -20.28 2.68
N ASP A 175 2.72 -20.20 2.34
CA ASP A 175 3.34 -18.92 2.02
C ASP A 175 2.85 -18.45 0.63
N PRO A 176 2.41 -17.19 0.49
CA PRO A 176 1.94 -16.67 -0.79
C PRO A 176 3.00 -16.76 -1.90
N THR A 177 4.27 -16.51 -1.55
CA THR A 177 5.47 -16.62 -2.41
C THR A 177 6.70 -16.95 -1.58
N SER A 178 7.85 -17.20 -2.23
CA SER A 178 9.12 -17.40 -1.54
C SER A 178 9.73 -16.12 -0.94
N SER A 179 9.41 -14.94 -1.47
CA SER A 179 9.97 -13.66 -1.01
C SER A 179 9.08 -12.93 0.01
N LEU A 180 7.77 -13.20 0.01
CA LEU A 180 6.82 -12.57 0.92
C LEU A 180 5.90 -13.61 1.60
N GLY A 181 6.09 -13.78 2.90
CA GLY A 181 5.32 -14.65 3.79
C GLY A 181 4.44 -13.87 4.77
N ILE A 182 3.42 -14.55 5.33
CA ILE A 182 2.49 -13.96 6.31
C ILE A 182 2.74 -14.59 7.68
N ARG A 183 3.53 -13.92 8.53
CA ARG A 183 3.87 -14.43 9.86
C ARG A 183 2.67 -14.43 10.81
N LYS A 184 1.91 -13.34 10.82
CA LYS A 184 0.74 -13.16 11.69
C LYS A 184 -0.15 -12.06 11.16
N LEU A 185 -1.47 -12.28 11.15
CA LEU A 185 -2.45 -11.22 10.97
C LEU A 185 -3.09 -10.85 12.31
N THR A 186 -3.27 -9.55 12.56
CA THR A 186 -3.76 -8.99 13.83
C THR A 186 -5.06 -8.21 13.68
N ASP A 187 -5.22 -7.47 12.58
CA ASP A 187 -6.38 -6.61 12.37
C ASP A 187 -6.98 -6.86 10.98
N SER A 188 -8.29 -6.63 10.88
CA SER A 188 -8.99 -6.71 9.60
C SER A 188 -10.24 -5.85 9.60
N GLU A 189 -10.69 -5.54 8.39
CA GLU A 189 -12.00 -4.94 8.18
C GLU A 189 -12.69 -5.60 7.00
N ALA A 190 -13.88 -6.16 7.23
CA ALA A 190 -14.76 -6.63 6.17
C ALA A 190 -15.95 -5.69 5.99
N LYS A 191 -16.27 -5.29 4.76
CA LYS A 191 -17.36 -4.36 4.42
C LYS A 191 -18.33 -5.00 3.43
N GLY A 192 -19.62 -4.75 3.61
CA GLY A 192 -20.62 -5.21 2.65
C GLY A 192 -21.95 -4.51 2.83
N ARG A 193 -23.01 -5.18 2.40
CA ARG A 193 -24.38 -4.75 2.66
C ARG A 193 -24.67 -4.83 4.16
N GLU A 194 -25.45 -3.88 4.66
CA GLU A 194 -25.92 -3.91 6.04
C GLU A 194 -26.77 -5.14 6.32
N ASP A 195 -26.41 -5.89 7.36
CA ASP A 195 -27.12 -7.05 7.89
C ASP A 195 -27.24 -6.92 9.43
N TYR A 196 -27.69 -7.98 10.12
CA TYR A 196 -27.79 -7.98 11.58
C TYR A 196 -26.46 -7.75 12.31
N PHE A 197 -25.32 -7.91 11.63
CA PHE A 197 -23.98 -7.66 12.13
C PHE A 197 -23.43 -6.30 11.66
N GLY A 198 -24.28 -5.44 11.09
CA GLY A 198 -23.93 -4.10 10.61
C GLY A 198 -23.28 -4.10 9.22
N ARG A 199 -22.90 -2.91 8.74
CA ARG A 199 -22.28 -2.74 7.43
C ARG A 199 -20.83 -3.22 7.35
N SER A 200 -20.15 -3.27 8.49
CA SER A 200 -18.73 -3.59 8.60
C SER A 200 -18.43 -4.43 9.84
N ASN A 201 -17.49 -5.36 9.70
CA ASN A 201 -16.91 -6.12 10.81
C ASN A 201 -15.45 -5.70 10.95
N ILE A 202 -15.08 -5.13 12.10
CA ILE A 202 -13.72 -4.69 12.39
C ILE A 202 -13.18 -5.58 13.49
N VAL A 203 -11.99 -6.11 13.27
CA VAL A 203 -11.22 -6.86 14.26
C VAL A 203 -9.92 -6.11 14.48
N SER A 204 -9.55 -5.88 15.74
CA SER A 204 -8.30 -5.22 16.09
C SER A 204 -7.55 -5.99 17.18
N ASP A 205 -6.22 -5.93 17.12
CA ASP A 205 -5.30 -6.55 18.09
C ASP A 205 -5.61 -8.03 18.39
N SER A 206 -5.99 -8.79 17.35
CA SER A 206 -6.25 -10.23 17.49
C SER A 206 -4.95 -11.00 17.67
N GLN A 207 -4.97 -11.99 18.57
CA GLN A 207 -3.86 -12.93 18.71
C GLN A 207 -3.83 -13.99 17.61
N ASN A 208 -4.99 -14.30 17.04
CA ASN A 208 -5.14 -15.19 15.91
C ASN A 208 -6.31 -14.68 15.06
N LEU A 209 -6.02 -13.91 14.02
CA LEU A 209 -7.06 -13.40 13.14
C LEU A 209 -7.78 -14.54 12.40
N GLY A 210 -7.09 -15.65 12.16
CA GLY A 210 -7.64 -16.85 11.53
C GLY A 210 -8.89 -17.32 12.25
N GLN A 211 -8.91 -17.29 13.58
CA GLN A 211 -10.04 -17.75 14.40
C GLN A 211 -11.02 -16.63 14.79
N SER A 212 -10.88 -15.43 14.21
CA SER A 212 -11.69 -14.28 14.62
C SER A 212 -13.14 -14.37 14.11
N THR A 213 -14.05 -14.81 14.99
CA THR A 213 -15.49 -14.92 14.69
C THR A 213 -16.07 -13.71 13.93
N PRO A 214 -15.81 -12.44 14.31
CA PRO A 214 -16.36 -11.29 13.58
C PRO A 214 -15.93 -11.22 12.11
N LEU A 215 -14.68 -11.57 11.79
CA LEU A 215 -14.19 -11.61 10.40
C LEU A 215 -14.80 -12.79 9.66
N LEU A 216 -14.79 -13.97 10.28
CA LEU A 216 -15.32 -15.21 9.72
C LEU A 216 -16.81 -15.08 9.35
N ILE A 217 -17.62 -14.52 10.25
CA ILE A 217 -19.03 -14.19 9.98
C ILE A 217 -19.13 -13.19 8.82
N GLY A 218 -18.28 -12.17 8.79
CA GLY A 218 -18.26 -11.19 7.70
C GLY A 218 -18.07 -11.85 6.33
N ILE A 219 -17.10 -12.76 6.22
CA ILE A 219 -16.82 -13.52 4.98
C ILE A 219 -18.03 -14.38 4.60
N LEU A 220 -18.57 -15.17 5.55
CA LEU A 220 -19.76 -16.02 5.30
C LEU A 220 -21.00 -15.20 4.91
N ARG A 221 -21.08 -13.93 5.34
CA ARG A 221 -22.14 -12.98 4.98
C ARG A 221 -21.83 -12.17 3.71
N GLN A 222 -20.86 -12.59 2.92
CA GLN A 222 -20.48 -11.94 1.64
C GLN A 222 -20.00 -10.50 1.82
N LYS A 223 -19.38 -10.18 2.97
CA LYS A 223 -18.65 -8.93 3.13
C LYS A 223 -17.25 -9.10 2.54
N SER A 224 -16.84 -8.12 1.75
CA SER A 224 -15.51 -8.05 1.13
C SER A 224 -14.47 -7.70 2.19
N VAL A 225 -13.37 -8.45 2.25
CA VAL A 225 -12.20 -8.08 3.05
C VAL A 225 -11.62 -6.82 2.43
N SER A 226 -11.63 -5.73 3.18
CA SER A 226 -11.23 -4.39 2.71
C SER A 226 -9.91 -3.91 3.31
N MET A 227 -9.41 -4.62 4.33
CA MET A 227 -8.19 -4.31 5.03
C MET A 227 -7.66 -5.56 5.74
N LEU A 228 -6.34 -5.77 5.66
CA LEU A 228 -5.59 -6.68 6.50
C LEU A 228 -4.39 -5.96 7.13
N GLU A 229 -4.13 -6.24 8.39
CA GLU A 229 -2.94 -5.78 9.10
C GLU A 229 -2.25 -6.95 9.78
N GLY A 230 -0.91 -6.92 9.77
CA GLY A 230 -0.14 -7.94 10.44
C GLY A 230 1.36 -7.74 10.34
N PHE A 231 2.06 -8.83 10.61
CA PHE A 231 3.48 -8.99 10.43
C PHE A 231 3.71 -9.91 9.23
N PHE A 232 4.43 -9.38 8.27
CA PHE A 232 4.88 -10.05 7.06
C PHE A 232 6.36 -10.36 7.20
N THR A 233 6.80 -11.42 6.55
CA THR A 233 8.20 -11.80 6.45
C THR A 233 8.61 -11.55 5.01
N MET A 234 9.54 -10.62 4.82
CA MET A 234 10.17 -10.33 3.53
C MET A 234 11.62 -10.81 3.64
N ASP A 235 11.93 -11.91 2.98
CA ASP A 235 13.17 -12.68 3.19
C ASP A 235 13.32 -13.06 4.69
N ASP A 236 14.37 -12.60 5.37
CA ASP A 236 14.55 -12.79 6.81
C ASP A 236 14.06 -11.60 7.66
N THR A 237 13.45 -10.60 7.03
CA THR A 237 13.06 -9.33 7.67
C THR A 237 11.57 -9.30 7.99
N GLN A 238 11.23 -9.03 9.26
CA GLN A 238 9.83 -8.89 9.68
C GLN A 238 9.33 -7.45 9.53
N ILE A 239 8.33 -7.24 8.66
CA ILE A 239 7.71 -5.95 8.40
C ILE A 239 6.28 -5.92 8.96
N ALA A 240 5.97 -4.94 9.80
CA ALA A 240 4.60 -4.68 10.22
C ALA A 240 3.92 -3.79 9.18
N ALA A 241 2.83 -4.27 8.58
CA ALA A 241 2.14 -3.52 7.54
C ALA A 241 0.62 -3.64 7.64
N LYS A 242 -0.05 -2.60 7.17
CA LYS A 242 -1.51 -2.56 6.93
C LYS A 242 -1.75 -2.34 5.45
N ILE A 243 -2.51 -3.24 4.84
CA ILE A 243 -2.83 -3.25 3.42
C ILE A 243 -4.33 -2.97 3.27
N GLU A 244 -4.66 -1.96 2.48
CA GLU A 244 -6.01 -1.58 2.06
C GLU A 244 -6.03 -1.48 0.53
N LYS A 245 -7.22 -1.32 -0.06
CA LYS A 245 -7.41 -1.32 -1.52
C LYS A 245 -6.39 -0.50 -2.33
N THR A 246 -6.07 0.72 -1.90
CA THR A 246 -5.12 1.61 -2.60
C THR A 246 -4.00 2.10 -1.70
N LYS A 247 -3.95 1.60 -0.45
CA LYS A 247 -3.12 2.19 0.60
C LYS A 247 -2.34 1.11 1.32
N ILE A 248 -1.04 1.34 1.43
CA ILE A 248 -0.12 0.51 2.19
C ILE A 248 0.48 1.39 3.29
N HIS A 249 0.37 0.95 4.53
CA HIS A 249 1.03 1.60 5.67
C HIS A 249 2.05 0.65 6.27
N VAL A 250 3.32 0.99 6.09
CA VAL A 250 4.45 0.29 6.70
C VAL A 250 4.72 0.91 8.07
N LYS A 251 4.60 0.13 9.14
CA LYS A 251 4.62 0.67 10.52
C LYS A 251 6.03 0.67 11.08
N ALA A 252 6.64 1.85 11.13
CA ALA A 252 8.00 2.05 11.63
C ALA A 252 8.21 1.87 13.16
N SER A 253 7.17 1.48 13.89
CA SER A 253 7.24 1.22 15.34
C SER A 253 7.22 -0.26 15.70
N LYS A 254 7.22 -1.16 14.71
CA LYS A 254 7.05 -2.60 14.91
C LYS A 254 7.86 -3.41 13.88
N GLY A 255 8.59 -4.43 14.35
CA GLY A 255 9.40 -5.30 13.48
C GLY A 255 10.81 -4.73 13.25
N ALA A 256 11.36 -4.97 12.06
CA ALA A 256 12.71 -4.53 11.67
C ALA A 256 12.80 -3.01 11.45
N ILE A 257 11.69 -2.39 11.04
CA ILE A 257 11.57 -0.94 10.96
C ILE A 257 11.16 -0.45 12.34
N SER A 258 12.15 0.05 13.09
CA SER A 258 12.01 0.49 14.47
C SER A 258 12.25 1.99 14.60
N GLU A 259 11.83 2.58 15.73
CA GLU A 259 12.07 3.99 16.06
C GLU A 259 13.57 4.35 16.18
N THR A 260 14.46 3.35 16.22
CA THR A 260 15.91 3.55 16.26
C THR A 260 16.62 3.32 14.93
N THR A 261 15.91 2.78 13.93
CA THR A 261 16.39 2.66 12.55
C THR A 261 16.48 4.05 11.92
N ASN A 262 17.56 4.38 11.20
CA ASN A 262 17.67 5.68 10.51
C ASN A 262 16.59 5.80 9.40
N ASP A 263 16.29 7.02 8.96
CA ASP A 263 15.20 7.25 8.02
C ASP A 263 15.47 6.63 6.63
N THR A 264 16.72 6.60 6.18
CA THR A 264 17.17 5.96 4.93
C THR A 264 16.81 4.47 4.89
N LEU A 265 17.24 3.71 5.88
CA LEU A 265 16.98 2.27 5.96
C LEU A 265 15.49 1.98 6.11
N ARG A 266 14.76 2.82 6.86
CA ARG A 266 13.29 2.68 7.00
C ARG A 266 12.56 2.83 5.67
N ILE A 267 12.90 3.87 4.90
CA ILE A 267 12.23 4.11 3.61
C ILE A 267 12.64 3.05 2.58
N ALA A 268 13.90 2.63 2.57
CA ALA A 268 14.38 1.55 1.69
C ALA A 268 13.65 0.24 1.94
N LEU A 269 13.54 -0.19 3.21
CA LEU A 269 12.78 -1.39 3.60
C LEU A 269 11.29 -1.25 3.27
N ALA A 270 10.71 -0.07 3.43
CA ALA A 270 9.31 0.17 3.11
C ALA A 270 9.04 0.11 1.60
N ILE A 271 9.91 0.67 0.78
CA ILE A 271 9.84 0.59 -0.69
C ILE A 271 10.03 -0.86 -1.14
N LYS A 272 11.02 -1.58 -0.58
CA LYS A 272 11.23 -3.01 -0.86
C LYS A 272 9.97 -3.82 -0.54
N PHE A 273 9.34 -3.58 0.62
CA PHE A 273 8.07 -4.23 0.98
C PHE A 273 6.94 -3.90 -0.01
N VAL A 274 6.83 -2.65 -0.46
CA VAL A 274 5.83 -2.28 -1.48
C VAL A 274 6.12 -3.00 -2.79
N ARG A 275 7.38 -3.08 -3.24
CA ARG A 275 7.79 -3.82 -4.45
C ARG A 275 7.40 -5.29 -4.38
N GLU A 276 7.70 -5.96 -3.27
CA GLU A 276 7.34 -7.37 -3.10
C GLU A 276 5.83 -7.59 -3.00
N LEU A 277 5.07 -6.64 -2.42
CA LEU A 277 3.61 -6.71 -2.41
C LEU A 277 2.99 -6.50 -3.79
N VAL A 278 3.56 -5.61 -4.61
CA VAL A 278 3.14 -5.40 -6.01
C VAL A 278 3.38 -6.66 -6.82
N LYS A 279 4.60 -7.24 -6.76
CA LYS A 279 4.92 -8.51 -7.41
C LYS A 279 4.00 -9.66 -6.95
N LEU A 280 3.66 -9.70 -5.67
CA LEU A 280 2.72 -10.68 -5.15
C LEU A 280 1.31 -10.51 -5.73
N TYR A 281 0.86 -9.27 -5.90
CA TYR A 281 -0.41 -8.98 -6.55
C TYR A 281 -0.42 -9.38 -8.02
N GLU A 282 0.62 -9.01 -8.78
CA GLU A 282 0.79 -9.41 -10.19
C GLU A 282 0.85 -10.94 -10.34
N HIS A 283 1.58 -11.61 -9.44
CA HIS A 283 1.62 -13.07 -9.39
C HIS A 283 0.22 -13.64 -9.18
N TRP A 284 -0.53 -13.15 -8.18
CA TRP A 284 -1.92 -13.55 -7.95
C TRP A 284 -2.82 -13.29 -9.16
N GLU A 285 -2.62 -12.17 -9.86
CA GLU A 285 -3.37 -11.86 -11.06
C GLU A 285 -3.16 -12.90 -12.16
N SER A 286 -1.92 -13.42 -12.28
CA SER A 286 -1.50 -14.43 -13.26
C SER A 286 -1.86 -15.88 -12.92
N LEU A 287 -2.28 -16.17 -11.69
CA LEU A 287 -2.64 -17.52 -11.26
C LEU A 287 -3.85 -18.07 -12.03
N ASP A 288 -3.85 -19.39 -12.23
CA ASP A 288 -5.04 -20.09 -12.69
C ASP A 288 -6.21 -19.86 -11.70
N PRO A 289 -7.46 -19.77 -12.17
CA PRO A 289 -8.64 -19.52 -11.33
C PRO A 289 -8.74 -20.39 -10.07
N VAL A 290 -8.33 -21.66 -10.18
CA VAL A 290 -8.33 -22.64 -9.08
C VAL A 290 -7.29 -22.38 -7.98
N ASP A 291 -6.24 -21.60 -8.27
CA ASP A 291 -5.21 -21.22 -7.29
C ASP A 291 -5.40 -19.77 -6.81
N LYS A 292 -6.07 -18.95 -7.64
CA LYS A 292 -6.36 -17.53 -7.40
C LYS A 292 -7.43 -17.29 -6.34
N TYR A 293 -8.43 -18.16 -6.25
CA TYR A 293 -9.59 -17.97 -5.36
C TYR A 293 -9.71 -19.11 -4.34
N PRO A 294 -10.15 -18.88 -3.09
CA PRO A 294 -10.26 -19.95 -2.09
C PRO A 294 -11.24 -21.07 -2.50
N PRO A 295 -10.93 -22.35 -2.25
CA PRO A 295 -11.79 -23.48 -2.58
C PRO A 295 -12.95 -23.65 -1.59
N PHE A 296 -13.86 -24.59 -1.85
CA PHE A 296 -15.01 -24.87 -0.99
C PHE A 296 -14.61 -25.16 0.47
N GLU A 297 -13.56 -25.97 0.65
CA GLU A 297 -13.05 -26.43 1.96
C GLU A 297 -12.63 -25.25 2.86
N PHE A 298 -12.23 -24.12 2.27
CA PHE A 298 -11.94 -22.92 3.02
C PHE A 298 -13.21 -22.35 3.67
N PHE A 299 -14.31 -22.26 2.93
CA PHE A 299 -15.58 -21.75 3.46
C PHE A 299 -16.22 -22.70 4.46
N GLU A 300 -16.13 -24.02 4.20
CA GLU A 300 -16.53 -25.06 5.14
C GLU A 300 -15.74 -24.95 6.45
N GLY A 301 -14.41 -24.82 6.37
CA GLY A 301 -13.56 -24.64 7.55
C GLY A 301 -13.87 -23.38 8.35
N ILE A 302 -14.24 -22.28 7.68
CA ILE A 302 -14.72 -21.06 8.35
C ILE A 302 -16.06 -21.31 9.07
N TYR A 303 -16.99 -21.99 8.41
CA TYR A 303 -18.31 -22.30 8.95
C TYR A 303 -18.23 -23.20 10.19
N GLU A 304 -17.45 -24.27 10.13
CA GLU A 304 -17.26 -25.16 11.28
C GLU A 304 -16.56 -24.45 12.44
N GLU A 305 -15.55 -23.63 12.17
CA GLU A 305 -14.90 -22.80 13.21
C GLU A 305 -15.92 -21.87 13.90
N CYS A 306 -16.81 -21.23 13.15
CA CYS A 306 -17.88 -20.42 13.74
C CYS A 306 -18.83 -21.25 14.61
N LYS A 307 -19.22 -22.46 14.18
CA LYS A 307 -20.09 -23.35 14.96
C LYS A 307 -19.42 -23.83 16.24
N ASP A 308 -18.15 -24.21 16.17
CA ASP A 308 -17.36 -24.63 17.33
C ASP A 308 -17.22 -23.51 18.36
N GLN A 309 -17.17 -22.25 17.91
CA GLN A 309 -17.21 -21.06 18.75
C GLN A 309 -18.65 -20.67 19.21
N GLY A 310 -19.66 -21.48 18.91
CA GLY A 310 -21.04 -21.30 19.36
C GLY A 310 -21.86 -20.28 18.55
N VAL A 311 -21.37 -19.84 17.40
CA VAL A 311 -22.09 -18.96 16.48
C VAL A 311 -23.17 -19.77 15.76
N ARG A 312 -24.40 -19.26 15.76
CA ARG A 312 -25.51 -19.88 15.02
C ARG A 312 -25.56 -19.32 13.61
N ILE A 313 -25.02 -20.08 12.66
CA ILE A 313 -25.16 -19.86 11.22
C ILE A 313 -25.89 -21.09 10.69
N ASP A 314 -27.04 -20.88 10.06
CA ASP A 314 -27.87 -22.00 9.59
C ASP A 314 -27.13 -22.77 8.49
N THR A 315 -26.72 -22.07 7.43
CA THR A 315 -26.01 -22.63 6.27
C THR A 315 -25.02 -21.60 5.71
N ILE A 316 -24.07 -22.07 4.89
CA ILE A 316 -23.26 -21.16 4.06
C ILE A 316 -24.16 -20.64 2.93
N PRO A 317 -24.20 -19.33 2.64
CA PRO A 317 -25.08 -18.83 1.57
C PRO A 317 -24.72 -19.40 0.19
N ASP A 318 -25.69 -20.01 -0.50
CA ASP A 318 -25.53 -20.52 -1.87
C ASP A 318 -24.97 -19.48 -2.85
N THR A 319 -25.27 -18.20 -2.61
CA THR A 319 -24.78 -17.07 -3.41
C THR A 319 -23.28 -16.84 -3.25
N LEU A 320 -22.73 -17.07 -2.04
CA LEU A 320 -21.28 -17.05 -1.80
C LEU A 320 -20.61 -18.23 -2.52
N LEU A 321 -21.13 -19.43 -2.31
CA LEU A 321 -20.58 -20.66 -2.90
C LEU A 321 -20.63 -20.61 -4.43
N SER A 322 -21.76 -20.20 -5.00
CA SER A 322 -21.91 -20.06 -6.45
C SER A 322 -20.97 -19.01 -7.03
N ARG A 323 -20.73 -17.90 -6.32
CA ARG A 323 -19.77 -16.88 -6.76
C ARG A 323 -18.36 -17.47 -6.86
N PHE A 324 -17.88 -18.14 -5.81
CA PHE A 324 -16.51 -18.65 -5.78
C PHE A 324 -16.30 -19.88 -6.66
N ALA A 325 -17.29 -20.76 -6.78
CA ALA A 325 -17.27 -21.84 -7.77
C ALA A 325 -17.12 -21.28 -9.19
N ASN A 326 -17.94 -20.27 -9.56
CA ASN A 326 -17.82 -19.62 -10.87
C ASN A 326 -16.48 -18.90 -11.06
N LEU A 327 -15.94 -18.25 -10.02
CA LEU A 327 -14.63 -17.59 -10.10
C LEU A 327 -13.48 -18.58 -10.29
N ARG A 328 -13.63 -19.82 -9.82
CA ARG A 328 -12.66 -20.92 -9.96
C ARG A 328 -12.86 -21.76 -11.22
N ASP A 329 -13.82 -21.41 -12.08
CA ASP A 329 -14.27 -22.22 -13.21
C ASP A 329 -14.75 -23.64 -12.82
N GLU A 330 -15.31 -23.79 -11.62
CA GLU A 330 -15.89 -25.02 -11.08
C GLU A 330 -17.42 -25.00 -11.15
N PRO A 331 -18.10 -26.14 -11.39
CA PRO A 331 -19.56 -26.18 -11.42
C PRO A 331 -20.17 -25.87 -10.03
N PRO A 332 -21.04 -24.86 -9.86
CA PRO A 332 -21.64 -24.53 -8.56
C PRO A 332 -22.42 -25.69 -7.92
N SER A 333 -22.90 -26.65 -8.72
CA SER A 333 -23.55 -27.86 -8.23
C SER A 333 -22.63 -28.78 -7.43
N GLU A 334 -21.33 -28.71 -7.64
CA GLU A 334 -20.33 -29.50 -6.89
C GLU A 334 -20.11 -28.93 -5.48
N TRP A 335 -20.39 -27.63 -5.27
CA TRP A 335 -20.27 -26.95 -3.99
C TRP A 335 -21.57 -26.97 -3.18
N ASN A 336 -22.70 -27.33 -3.80
CA ASN A 336 -24.00 -27.36 -3.15
C ASN A 336 -24.22 -28.69 -2.41
N VAL A 337 -23.49 -28.87 -1.31
CA VAL A 337 -23.48 -30.10 -0.49
C VAL A 337 -24.54 -30.13 0.62
N GLY A 338 -25.47 -29.15 0.67
CA GLY A 338 -26.61 -29.17 1.60
C GLY A 338 -26.22 -29.07 3.08
N ILE A 339 -25.24 -28.20 3.38
CA ILE A 339 -24.75 -27.91 4.74
C ILE A 339 -25.52 -26.76 5.36
#